data_AF-A0A0D2RL57-F1
#
_entry.id   AF-A0A0D2RL57-F1
#
_cell.length_a   1.000
_cell.length_b   1.000
_cell.length_c   1.000
_cell.angle_alpha   90.00
_cell.angle_beta   90.00
_cell.angle_gamma   90.00
#
_symmetry.space_group_name_H-M   'P 1'
#
loop_
_entity.id
_entity.type
_entity.pdbx_description
1 polymer ?
#
loop_
_entity_poly.entity_id
_entity_poly.type
_entity_poly.pdbx_seq_one_letter_code
_entity_poly.pdbx_strand_id
1 'polypeptide(L)'
;MVGPRPIPHWLGVLLGQKFFDPCILHESAKKNEKNIFCLNCCITICPHCLPLHRHHRRLQIRRYVYQDVIRLSDAQKLINCSLVQPYTTNSAKVIFLNERPMSRPFRGSGNLCVKCDRSLQDPFLFCSLSCKVHPIFTLPNFDVLTMPLLLFLSLFSTVNLMSFFRNMHAG
;
A
#
# COMPACT_ATOMS: atom_id res chain seq x y z
N MET A 1 -5.98 -27.03 -13.28
CA MET A 1 -5.26 -25.84 -13.77
C MET A 1 -5.62 -24.67 -12.86
N VAL A 2 -4.72 -24.21 -11.99
CA VAL A 2 -4.99 -23.06 -11.11
C VAL A 2 -4.78 -21.81 -11.96
N GLY A 3 -5.86 -21.19 -12.42
CA GLY A 3 -5.79 -19.89 -13.08
C GLY A 3 -5.12 -18.84 -12.19
N PRO A 4 -4.61 -17.74 -12.76
CA PRO A 4 -3.97 -16.68 -11.98
C PRO A 4 -4.95 -16.19 -10.90
N ARG A 5 -4.54 -16.27 -9.63
CA ARG A 5 -5.36 -15.76 -8.52
C ARG A 5 -5.45 -14.24 -8.68
N PRO A 6 -6.66 -13.66 -8.68
CA PRO A 6 -6.81 -12.22 -8.82
C PRO A 6 -6.08 -11.51 -7.68
N ILE A 7 -5.37 -10.44 -8.01
CA ILE A 7 -4.71 -9.61 -7.00
C ILE A 7 -5.79 -9.04 -6.09
N PRO A 8 -5.68 -9.16 -4.76
CA PRO A 8 -6.63 -8.52 -3.87
C PRO A 8 -6.64 -7.01 -4.07
N HIS A 9 -7.82 -6.42 -4.22
CA HIS A 9 -7.99 -4.97 -4.43
C HIS A 9 -7.21 -4.12 -3.42
N TRP A 10 -7.23 -4.51 -2.13
CA TRP A 10 -6.53 -3.80 -1.06
C TRP A 10 -5.02 -3.68 -1.30
N LEU A 11 -4.41 -4.58 -2.07
CA LEU A 11 -2.97 -4.56 -2.33
C LEU A 11 -2.59 -3.47 -3.34
N GLY A 12 -3.38 -3.31 -4.40
CA GLY A 12 -3.18 -2.21 -5.35
C GLY A 12 -3.32 -0.86 -4.65
N VAL A 13 -4.35 -0.74 -3.81
CA VAL A 13 -4.54 0.46 -2.99
C VAL A 13 -3.36 0.66 -2.04
N LEU A 14 -2.96 -0.35 -1.26
CA LEU A 14 -1.84 -0.27 -0.31
C LEU A 14 -0.56 0.30 -0.95
N LEU A 15 -0.22 -0.17 -2.16
CA LEU A 15 1.00 0.23 -2.86
C LEU A 15 0.94 1.65 -3.43
N GLY A 16 -0.26 2.16 -3.72
CA GLY A 16 -0.49 3.53 -4.18
C GLY A 16 -0.75 4.56 -3.07
N GLN A 17 -0.91 4.13 -1.81
CA GLN A 17 -1.17 5.04 -0.70
C GLN A 17 0.07 5.82 -0.26
N LYS A 18 -0.16 7.04 0.22
CA LYS A 18 0.82 7.81 1.00
C LYS A 18 0.58 7.57 2.49
N PHE A 19 1.65 7.31 3.22
CA PHE A 19 1.62 7.09 4.66
C PHE A 19 2.25 8.27 5.39
N PHE A 20 1.89 8.37 6.67
CA PHE A 20 2.38 9.37 7.62
C PHE A 20 1.86 10.80 7.39
N ASP A 21 0.88 10.98 6.50
CA ASP A 21 0.12 12.22 6.42
C ASP A 21 -0.72 12.42 7.70
N PRO A 22 -0.95 13.67 8.14
CA PRO A 22 -1.76 13.94 9.32
C PRO A 22 -3.22 13.51 9.12
N CYS A 23 -3.84 13.01 10.18
CA CYS A 23 -5.25 12.68 10.19
C CYS A 23 -6.10 13.94 10.36
N ILE A 24 -6.91 14.26 9.35
CA ILE A 24 -7.85 15.39 9.36
C ILE A 24 -8.90 15.31 10.49
N LEU A 25 -9.28 14.11 10.92
CA LEU A 25 -10.26 13.92 12.01
C LEU A 25 -9.65 14.12 13.40
N HIS A 26 -8.32 14.04 13.50
CA HIS A 26 -7.58 14.06 14.76
C HIS A 26 -6.40 15.04 14.65
N GLU A 27 -6.59 16.18 14.00
CA GLU A 27 -5.53 17.13 13.67
C GLU A 27 -4.82 17.67 14.93
N SER A 28 -5.58 17.96 15.98
CA SER A 28 -5.07 18.46 17.26
C SER A 28 -4.49 17.36 18.17
N ALA A 29 -4.65 16.08 17.82
CA ALA A 29 -4.19 14.98 18.65
C ALA A 29 -2.71 14.67 18.41
N LYS A 30 -1.96 14.39 19.49
CA LYS A 30 -0.61 13.84 19.36
C LYS A 30 -0.66 12.48 18.68
N LYS A 31 0.37 12.14 17.88
CA LYS A 31 0.48 10.86 17.14
C LYS A 31 -0.71 10.62 16.18
N ASN A 32 -1.07 11.65 15.41
CA ASN A 32 -2.16 11.59 14.44
C ASN A 32 -1.73 11.19 13.01
N GLU A 33 -0.47 10.78 12.82
CA GLU A 33 0.03 10.31 11.53
C GLU A 33 -0.69 9.04 11.07
N LYS A 34 -1.11 9.00 9.81
CA LYS A 34 -1.75 7.85 9.18
C LYS A 34 -0.72 6.78 8.84
N ASN A 35 -0.38 5.94 9.81
CA ASN A 35 0.63 4.88 9.69
C ASN A 35 0.04 3.46 9.71
N ILE A 36 -1.28 3.31 9.70
CA ILE A 36 -1.96 2.02 9.65
C ILE A 36 -2.79 1.94 8.37
N PHE A 37 -2.69 0.83 7.64
CA PHE A 37 -3.57 0.54 6.52
C PHE A 37 -4.67 -0.41 6.96
N CYS A 38 -5.94 -0.03 6.78
CA CYS A 38 -7.07 -0.90 7.05
C CYS A 38 -7.44 -1.67 5.78
N LEU A 39 -7.28 -3.00 5.79
CA LEU A 39 -7.53 -3.84 4.61
C LEU A 39 -9.02 -3.88 4.23
N ASN A 40 -9.92 -3.92 5.22
CA ASN A 40 -11.36 -3.97 4.97
C ASN A 40 -11.87 -2.68 4.30
N CYS A 41 -11.40 -1.53 4.78
CA CYS A 41 -11.84 -0.22 4.29
C CYS A 41 -10.98 0.30 3.13
N CYS A 42 -9.82 -0.32 2.86
CA CYS A 42 -8.84 0.15 1.87
C CYS A 42 -8.40 1.61 2.08
N ILE A 43 -8.24 2.05 3.33
CA ILE A 43 -7.81 3.42 3.68
C ILE A 43 -6.63 3.43 4.64
N THR A 44 -5.91 4.55 4.67
CA THR A 44 -4.90 4.85 5.69
C THR A 44 -5.56 5.53 6.89
N ILE A 45 -5.21 5.09 8.10
CA ILE A 45 -5.77 5.56 9.36
C ILE A 45 -4.66 5.83 10.37
N CYS A 46 -4.92 6.73 11.33
CA CYS A 46 -4.03 6.95 12.46
C CYS A 46 -4.42 6.07 13.66
N PRO A 47 -3.60 6.00 14.72
CA PRO A 47 -3.91 5.24 15.94
C PRO A 47 -5.26 5.61 16.59
N HIS A 48 -5.69 6.86 16.49
CA HIS A 48 -6.96 7.32 17.09
C HIS A 48 -8.19 6.84 16.33
N CYS A 49 -8.06 6.50 15.04
CA CYS A 49 -9.14 5.89 14.28
C CYS A 49 -9.31 4.39 14.59
N LEU A 50 -8.34 3.75 15.26
CA LEU A 50 -8.36 2.30 15.52
C LEU A 50 -9.63 1.76 16.19
N PRO A 51 -10.27 2.47 17.16
CA PRO A 51 -11.50 1.98 17.79
C PRO A 51 -12.62 1.72 16.80
N LEU A 52 -12.76 2.55 15.76
CA LEU A 52 -13.74 2.39 14.69
C LEU A 52 -13.40 1.21 13.74
N HIS A 53 -12.14 0.78 13.74
CA HIS A 53 -11.61 -0.31 12.91
C HIS A 53 -11.18 -1.52 13.75
N ARG A 54 -11.74 -1.70 14.96
CA ARG A 54 -11.30 -2.73 15.93
C ARG A 54 -11.36 -4.16 15.38
N HIS A 55 -12.37 -4.44 14.55
CA HIS A 55 -12.64 -5.77 13.98
C HIS A 55 -12.06 -5.93 12.58
N HIS A 56 -11.34 -4.93 12.07
CA HIS A 56 -10.78 -4.98 10.72
C HIS A 56 -9.36 -5.53 10.73
N ARG A 57 -9.00 -6.21 9.62
CA ARG A 57 -7.62 -6.59 9.34
C ARG A 57 -6.84 -5.33 8.98
N ARG A 58 -5.66 -5.19 9.58
CA ARG A 58 -4.85 -3.97 9.52
C ARG A 58 -3.38 -4.32 9.30
N LEU A 59 -2.65 -3.41 8.66
CA LEU A 59 -1.21 -3.45 8.51
C LEU A 59 -0.59 -2.21 9.14
N GLN A 60 0.36 -2.41 10.03
CA GLN A 60 1.18 -1.31 10.54
C GLN A 60 2.28 -1.00 9.54
N ILE A 61 2.28 0.22 9.02
CA ILE A 61 3.34 0.75 8.16
C ILE A 61 4.39 1.43 9.03
N ARG A 62 5.65 1.26 8.62
CA ARG A 62 6.82 1.82 9.30
C ARG A 62 7.68 2.54 8.27
N ARG A 63 8.48 3.49 8.74
CA ARG A 63 9.44 4.21 7.90
C ARG A 63 10.85 3.73 8.19
N TYR A 64 11.56 3.29 7.17
CA TYR A 64 12.99 2.97 7.24
C TYR A 64 13.74 3.68 6.12
N VAL A 65 14.67 4.56 6.50
CA VAL A 65 15.44 5.40 5.55
C VAL A 65 14.49 6.05 4.53
N TYR A 66 13.45 6.73 5.03
CA TYR A 66 12.43 7.42 4.24
C TYR A 66 11.54 6.55 3.35
N GLN A 67 11.61 5.22 3.49
CA GLN A 67 10.82 4.28 2.69
C GLN A 67 9.82 3.54 3.56
N ASP A 68 8.64 3.28 2.98
CA ASP A 68 7.57 2.59 3.67
C ASP A 68 7.80 1.07 3.65
N VAL A 69 7.82 0.49 4.84
CA VAL A 69 8.10 -0.93 5.07
C VAL A 69 7.02 -1.54 5.96
N ILE A 70 6.87 -2.86 5.84
CA ILE A 70 6.06 -3.67 6.74
C ILE A 70 6.91 -4.80 7.32
N ARG A 71 6.57 -5.24 8.54
CA ARG A 71 7.18 -6.43 9.12
C ARG A 71 6.86 -7.64 8.26
N LEU A 72 7.87 -8.45 7.97
CA LEU A 72 7.71 -9.67 7.18
C LEU A 72 6.66 -10.60 7.81
N SER A 73 6.70 -10.75 9.13
CA SER A 73 5.76 -11.59 9.88
C SER A 73 4.31 -11.14 9.77
N ASP A 74 4.05 -9.84 9.59
CA ASP A 74 2.70 -9.32 9.41
C ASP A 74 2.26 -9.41 7.96
N ALA A 75 3.18 -9.17 7.01
CA ALA A 75 2.94 -9.32 5.59
C ALA A 75 2.57 -10.77 5.20
N GLN A 76 3.30 -11.75 5.74
CA GLN A 76 3.12 -13.18 5.44
C GLN A 76 1.74 -13.72 5.85
N LYS A 77 1.06 -13.07 6.80
CA LYS A 77 -0.33 -13.41 7.19
C LYS A 77 -1.36 -13.00 6.15
N LEU A 78 -0.97 -12.18 5.17
CA LEU A 78 -1.88 -11.51 4.24
C LEU A 78 -1.54 -11.83 2.78
N ILE A 79 -0.25 -11.96 2.45
CA ILE A 79 0.22 -12.20 1.08
C ILE A 79 1.46 -13.09 1.07
N ASN A 80 1.60 -13.88 0.00
CA ASN A 80 2.83 -14.63 -0.25
C ASN A 80 4.01 -13.67 -0.46
N CYS A 81 4.93 -13.65 0.50
CA CYS A 81 6.15 -12.84 0.45
C CYS A 81 7.36 -13.61 -0.07
N SER A 82 7.19 -14.86 -0.55
CA SER A 82 8.29 -15.65 -1.10
C SER A 82 8.96 -14.93 -2.26
N LEU A 83 10.28 -15.08 -2.38
CA LEU A 83 11.12 -14.45 -3.41
C LEU A 83 11.21 -12.92 -3.33
N VAL A 84 10.53 -12.28 -2.36
CA VAL A 84 10.76 -10.87 -1.99
C VAL A 84 11.87 -10.84 -0.96
N GLN A 85 12.94 -10.11 -1.22
CA GLN A 85 14.07 -10.00 -0.30
C GLN A 85 13.65 -9.30 1.00
N PRO A 86 13.83 -9.96 2.17
CA PRO A 86 13.65 -9.32 3.45
C PRO A 86 14.94 -8.60 3.88
N TYR A 87 14.77 -7.46 4.54
CA TYR A 87 15.85 -6.68 5.12
C TYR A 87 15.80 -6.74 6.63
N THR A 88 16.95 -6.75 7.29
CA THR A 88 17.03 -6.68 8.76
C THR A 88 17.12 -5.22 9.18
N THR A 89 16.24 -4.79 10.08
CA THR A 89 16.24 -3.45 10.67
C THR A 89 15.80 -3.54 12.12
N ASN A 90 16.61 -3.01 13.05
CA ASN A 90 16.34 -3.08 14.50
C ASN A 90 15.99 -4.51 14.95
N SER A 91 16.81 -5.47 14.52
CA SER A 91 16.64 -6.91 14.80
C SER A 91 15.33 -7.53 14.31
N ALA A 92 14.57 -6.85 13.45
CA ALA A 92 13.35 -7.37 12.83
C ALA A 92 13.51 -7.50 11.31
N LYS A 93 12.86 -8.51 10.72
CA LYS A 93 12.75 -8.64 9.26
C LYS A 93 11.62 -7.78 8.72
N VAL A 94 11.92 -6.95 7.74
CA VAL A 94 10.98 -6.08 7.03
C VAL A 94 11.07 -6.27 5.52
N ILE A 95 10.01 -5.92 4.81
CA ILE A 95 10.00 -5.84 3.35
C ILE A 95 9.53 -4.45 2.93
N PHE A 96 10.07 -3.95 1.82
CA PHE A 96 9.65 -2.68 1.24
C PHE A 96 8.32 -2.84 0.51
N LEU A 97 7.45 -1.84 0.64
CA LEU A 97 6.23 -1.77 -0.17
C LEU A 97 6.58 -1.47 -1.63
N ASN A 98 7.31 -0.38 -1.85
CA ASN A 98 7.63 0.14 -3.17
C ASN A 98 9.11 -0.01 -3.53
N GLU A 99 9.40 0.08 -4.83
CA GLU A 99 10.78 0.18 -5.30
C GLU A 99 11.46 1.45 -4.75
N ARG A 100 12.78 1.40 -4.67
CA ARG A 100 13.58 2.47 -4.07
C ARG A 100 14.48 3.10 -5.14
N PRO A 101 14.85 4.38 -5.01
CA PRO A 101 15.87 5.00 -5.86
C PRO A 101 17.19 4.23 -5.81
N MET A 102 17.81 3.97 -6.96
CA MET A 102 19.16 3.41 -7.00
C MET A 102 20.17 4.50 -6.65
N SER A 103 21.00 4.26 -5.65
CA SER A 103 22.06 5.21 -5.28
C SER A 103 23.27 5.13 -6.21
N ARG A 104 23.51 3.98 -6.87
CA ARG A 104 24.63 3.75 -7.78
C ARG A 104 24.28 2.68 -8.82
N PRO A 105 24.78 2.78 -10.08
CA PRO A 105 24.76 1.66 -11.02
C PRO A 105 25.58 0.50 -10.44
N PHE A 106 24.97 -0.67 -10.33
CA PHE A 106 25.65 -1.87 -9.85
C PHE A 106 26.60 -2.41 -10.94
N ARG A 107 27.85 -2.70 -10.58
CA ARG A 107 28.88 -3.29 -11.47
C ARG A 107 29.29 -4.68 -10.96
N GLY A 108 28.37 -5.63 -10.94
CA GLY A 108 28.66 -7.00 -10.49
C GLY A 108 27.70 -8.04 -11.06
N SER A 109 28.12 -9.32 -11.00
CA SER A 109 27.34 -10.50 -11.42
C SER A 109 26.49 -11.05 -10.26
N GLY A 110 25.55 -10.24 -9.76
CA GLY A 110 24.63 -10.65 -8.69
C GLY A 110 23.22 -10.92 -9.22
N ASN A 111 22.36 -11.55 -8.42
CA ASN A 111 20.93 -11.62 -8.74
C ASN A 111 20.35 -10.22 -8.84
N LEU A 112 19.54 -10.00 -9.87
CA LEU A 112 18.90 -8.72 -10.10
C LEU A 112 17.40 -8.86 -9.89
N CYS A 113 16.79 -7.80 -9.36
CA CYS A 113 15.35 -7.72 -9.26
C CYS A 113 14.74 -7.72 -10.66
N VAL A 114 13.82 -8.64 -10.93
CA VAL A 114 13.19 -8.82 -12.25
C VAL A 114 12.53 -7.55 -12.81
N LYS A 115 12.08 -6.64 -11.94
CA LYS A 115 11.35 -5.42 -12.35
C LYS A 115 12.22 -4.17 -12.46
N CYS A 116 13.21 -4.03 -11.59
CA CYS A 116 13.96 -2.77 -11.47
C CYS A 116 15.47 -2.98 -11.46
N ASP A 117 15.98 -4.16 -11.77
CA ASP A 117 17.42 -4.47 -11.87
C ASP A 117 18.25 -4.17 -10.61
N ARG A 118 17.59 -3.94 -9.47
CA ARG A 118 18.27 -3.75 -8.20
C ARG A 118 18.95 -5.07 -7.79
N SER A 119 20.23 -5.00 -7.41
CA SER A 119 20.95 -6.15 -6.86
C SER A 119 20.26 -6.76 -5.62
N LEU A 120 20.16 -8.08 -5.61
CA LEU A 120 19.54 -8.91 -4.60
C LEU A 120 20.51 -9.98 -4.09
N GLN A 121 20.19 -10.52 -2.92
CA GLN A 121 20.80 -11.75 -2.41
C GLN A 121 20.14 -12.97 -3.07
N ASP A 122 20.89 -14.04 -3.30
CA ASP A 122 20.32 -15.36 -3.58
C ASP A 122 19.39 -15.80 -2.42
N PRO A 123 18.23 -16.42 -2.69
CA PRO A 123 17.62 -16.77 -3.98
C PRO A 123 16.46 -15.81 -4.37
N PHE A 124 16.55 -14.52 -4.03
CA PHE A 124 15.43 -13.59 -4.19
C PHE A 124 15.32 -13.02 -5.61
N LEU A 125 14.08 -12.78 -6.06
CA LEU A 125 13.78 -12.23 -7.40
C LEU A 125 13.21 -10.80 -7.35
N PHE A 126 12.71 -10.36 -6.19
CA PHE A 126 12.05 -9.07 -6.04
C PHE A 126 12.62 -8.30 -4.85
N CYS A 127 12.85 -7.00 -5.05
CA CYS A 127 13.36 -6.12 -3.98
C CYS A 127 12.26 -5.53 -3.08
N SER A 128 11.00 -5.56 -3.54
CA SER A 128 9.84 -4.98 -2.87
C SER A 128 8.57 -5.73 -3.27
N LEU A 129 7.47 -5.49 -2.55
CA LEU A 129 6.15 -6.03 -2.92
C LEU A 129 5.70 -5.50 -4.28
N SER A 130 5.82 -4.19 -4.55
CA SER A 130 5.46 -3.59 -5.83
C SER A 130 6.15 -4.28 -7.01
N CYS A 131 7.45 -4.56 -6.91
CA CYS A 131 8.21 -5.25 -7.97
C CYS A 131 7.67 -6.66 -8.25
N LYS A 132 7.15 -7.35 -7.23
CA LYS A 132 6.57 -8.69 -7.38
C LYS A 132 5.21 -8.68 -8.07
N VAL A 133 4.39 -7.66 -7.78
CA VAL A 133 3.00 -7.63 -8.24
C VAL A 133 2.78 -6.78 -9.48
N HIS A 134 3.75 -5.94 -9.84
CA HIS A 134 3.70 -5.11 -11.05
C HIS A 134 3.42 -5.90 -12.33
N PRO A 135 4.09 -7.06 -12.60
CA PRO A 135 3.80 -7.84 -13.80
C PRO A 135 2.35 -8.33 -13.89
N ILE A 136 1.64 -8.42 -12.76
CA ILE A 136 0.25 -8.85 -12.70
C ILE A 136 -0.70 -7.67 -12.94
N PHE A 137 -0.32 -6.44 -12.55
CA PHE A 137 -1.08 -5.22 -12.85
C PHE A 137 -0.97 -4.77 -14.32
N THR A 138 0.08 -5.15 -15.03
CA THR A 138 0.31 -4.78 -16.44
C THR A 138 -0.21 -5.80 -17.45
N LEU A 139 -0.86 -6.88 -17.01
CA LEU A 139 -1.55 -7.79 -17.93
C LEU A 139 -2.79 -7.08 -18.47
N PRO A 140 -3.08 -7.16 -19.79
CA PRO A 140 -4.15 -6.40 -20.46
C PRO A 140 -5.59 -6.73 -20.00
N ASN A 141 -5.74 -7.58 -18.97
CA ASN A 141 -7.02 -7.96 -18.37
C ASN A 141 -7.23 -7.34 -16.97
N PHE A 142 -6.32 -6.45 -16.51
CA PHE A 142 -6.41 -5.82 -15.18
C PHE A 142 -6.17 -4.30 -15.25
N ASP A 143 -6.56 -3.68 -16.37
CA ASP A 143 -6.56 -2.22 -16.47
C ASP A 143 -7.66 -1.62 -15.58
N VAL A 144 -7.22 -0.87 -14.57
CA VAL A 144 -8.04 -0.01 -13.69
C VAL A 144 -8.86 1.02 -14.49
N LEU A 145 -8.55 1.21 -15.77
CA LEU A 145 -9.27 2.05 -16.72
C LEU A 145 -10.62 1.45 -17.18
N THR A 146 -10.91 0.19 -16.87
CA THR A 146 -12.21 -0.46 -17.15
C THR A 146 -13.17 -0.44 -15.95
N MET A 147 -12.85 0.28 -14.87
CA MET A 147 -13.86 0.58 -13.85
C MET A 147 -15.03 1.28 -14.54
N PRO A 148 -16.24 0.67 -14.59
CA PRO A 148 -17.37 1.35 -15.17
C PRO A 148 -17.60 2.61 -14.33
N LEU A 149 -17.79 3.74 -15.02
CA LEU A 149 -18.12 5.06 -14.46
C LEU A 149 -19.27 5.02 -13.41
N LEU A 150 -20.01 3.91 -13.36
CA LEU A 150 -21.13 3.62 -12.48
C LEU A 150 -20.75 3.39 -11.00
N LEU A 151 -19.51 3.03 -10.66
CA LEU A 151 -19.09 2.87 -9.25
C LEU A 151 -18.63 4.19 -8.59
N PHE A 152 -18.41 5.25 -9.37
CA PHE A 152 -18.17 6.58 -8.81
C PHE A 152 -19.43 7.22 -8.22
N LEU A 153 -20.63 6.82 -8.68
CA LEU A 153 -21.90 7.39 -8.21
C LEU A 153 -22.46 6.72 -6.95
N SER A 154 -22.00 5.52 -6.58
CA SER A 154 -22.48 4.83 -5.37
C SER A 154 -21.71 5.18 -4.09
N LEU A 155 -20.57 5.88 -4.17
CA LEU A 155 -19.81 6.33 -2.99
C LEU A 155 -20.04 7.82 -2.64
N PHE A 156 -20.72 8.59 -3.50
CA PHE A 156 -21.12 9.96 -3.19
C PHE A 156 -22.51 10.11 -2.57
N SER A 157 -23.29 9.03 -2.44
CA SER A 157 -24.67 9.11 -1.91
C SER A 157 -24.81 8.98 -0.38
N THR A 158 -23.72 8.95 0.40
CA THR A 158 -23.84 8.93 1.88
C THR A 158 -23.06 10.02 2.60
N VAL A 159 -22.49 10.99 1.88
CA VAL A 159 -21.99 12.23 2.50
C VAL A 159 -23.00 13.32 2.17
N ASN A 160 -23.85 13.62 3.15
CA ASN A 160 -24.83 14.70 3.16
C ASN A 160 -24.36 15.96 2.42
N LEU A 161 -24.77 16.11 1.16
CA LEU A 161 -24.72 17.36 0.41
C LEU A 161 -25.96 18.20 0.76
N MET A 162 -26.17 18.48 2.05
CA MET A 162 -27.27 19.32 2.55
C MET A 162 -26.78 20.55 3.32
N SER A 163 -25.51 20.94 3.16
CA SER A 163 -25.00 22.19 3.73
C SER A 163 -24.06 22.99 2.82
N PHE A 164 -23.77 22.56 1.58
CA PHE A 164 -22.79 23.25 0.73
C PHE A 164 -23.34 23.98 -0.49
N PHE A 165 -24.61 23.80 -0.88
CA PHE A 165 -25.18 24.45 -2.08
C PHE A 165 -26.36 25.39 -1.82
N ARG A 166 -26.56 25.86 -0.58
CA ARG A 166 -27.59 26.86 -0.27
C ARG A 166 -27.08 28.30 -0.12
N ASN A 167 -25.79 28.56 -0.37
CA ASN A 167 -25.19 29.91 -0.23
C ASN A 167 -24.41 30.40 -1.47
N MET A 168 -24.77 29.97 -2.69
CA MET A 168 -24.24 30.60 -3.91
C MET A 168 -25.30 31.02 -4.93
N HIS A 169 -26.58 31.08 -4.54
CA HIS A 169 -27.62 31.75 -5.33
C HIS A 169 -28.76 32.25 -4.43
N ALA A 170 -28.44 33.22 -3.56
CA ALA A 170 -29.41 34.10 -2.93
C ALA A 170 -28.68 35.33 -2.39
N GLY A 171 -28.90 36.50 -3.02
CA GLY A 171 -28.51 37.82 -2.52
C GLY A 171 -27.21 38.34 -3.08
#